data_AF-A0A815SE30-F1
#
_entry.id   AF-A0A815SE30-F1
#
_cell.length_a   1.000
_cell.length_b   1.000
_cell.length_c   1.000
_cell.angle_alpha   90.00
_cell.angle_beta   90.00
_cell.angle_gamma   90.00
#
_symmetry.space_group_name_H-M   'P 1'
#
loop_
_entity.id
_entity.type
_entity.pdbx_description
1 polymer ?
#
loop_
_entity_poly.entity_id
_entity_poly.type
_entity_poly.pdbx_seq_one_letter_code
_entity_poly.pdbx_strand_id
1 'polypeptide(L)'
;MTTNLVAYAKELSRIKPEDLPEKFLQLQHLLQRSTSITSVKHEIIALDILPILLLTLRQDFTLTNGWRLASTNLSQLASLCMCVEVDKTNTKIKAWSNKFYDKYLPQGIDSFILLTRHLQDRYTQEKKSHLRQDYITYMNTVMNNLIEVLNFHSNQYSLIKQVLVSSKFMELFLTDDVYICSLMINIFEDIVRKSRRLTGPSVFYELSNKLKQDYVNELAYKLTVFDNNEVGRGAVRALIAICETDSSIVSLLSAKFKGLPTVLQRWHGRGFGMDLQDLLAIIKRSSKDGPYSREDQRENYAASRIQALWRGHITRKQLTRANQAMKQFQTSFRKRKLREIQMKDRERERAEVQYQATREHYRRLRQFKLQQMQTIQLLPASEVEKYLEIQRLQSATKIQALFRGHLQRRNLNNGGHDRLIADRAARRIQRTFRHYRQRKLAQLDRRQQRLEYIKPTILTEAKREELIEQIEKWKSERAPRPMSDEEFHALHTRGQDSLNRYVTTNRAWRRIEQRQRLLLHMMNNDSEFLLSNYPKLKSVMEPNNTIDSSTNHIDKAASYLNHPSSAIRYRARQAHIEALKYARSPWYKAIQLANMDEDEDDEDEYLNRGGLDDFSRNDILNNPTRYEYEKRKFH
;
A
#
# COMPACT_ATOMS: atom_id res chain seq x y z
N MET A 1 1.70 9.31 -77.28
CA MET A 1 2.38 8.57 -76.18
C MET A 1 2.81 7.19 -76.63
N THR A 2 1.91 6.41 -77.23
CA THR A 2 2.16 5.11 -77.88
C THR A 2 3.42 5.06 -78.76
N THR A 3 3.64 6.06 -79.63
CA THR A 3 4.80 6.13 -80.53
C THR A 3 6.14 6.36 -79.79
N ASN A 4 6.13 7.10 -78.69
CA ASN A 4 7.33 7.37 -77.88
C ASN A 4 7.72 6.16 -77.02
N LEU A 5 6.75 5.39 -76.51
CA LEU A 5 6.98 4.17 -75.74
C LEU A 5 7.56 3.03 -76.59
N VAL A 6 7.12 2.87 -77.84
CA VAL A 6 7.66 1.87 -78.79
C VAL A 6 9.11 2.19 -79.17
N ALA A 7 9.43 3.48 -79.40
CA ALA A 7 10.81 3.91 -79.66
C ALA A 7 11.70 3.69 -78.43
N TYR A 8 11.17 3.99 -77.25
CA TYR A 8 11.85 3.81 -75.96
C TYR A 8 12.14 2.33 -75.64
N ALA A 9 11.21 1.41 -75.90
CA ALA A 9 11.42 -0.03 -75.74
C ALA A 9 12.50 -0.58 -76.70
N LYS A 10 12.57 -0.08 -77.94
CA LYS A 10 13.63 -0.43 -78.90
C LYS A 10 15.00 0.09 -78.45
N GLU A 11 15.07 1.27 -77.83
CA GLU A 11 16.30 1.79 -77.25
C GLU A 11 16.75 1.01 -76.02
N LEU A 12 15.84 0.63 -75.12
CA LEU A 12 16.16 -0.16 -73.92
C LEU A 12 16.83 -1.51 -74.25
N SER A 13 16.46 -2.14 -75.37
CA SER A 13 17.09 -3.40 -75.80
C SER A 13 18.53 -3.25 -76.34
N ARG A 14 18.99 -2.02 -76.63
CA ARG A 14 20.29 -1.71 -77.24
C ARG A 14 21.31 -1.13 -76.25
N ILE A 15 20.88 -0.81 -75.04
CA ILE A 15 21.69 -0.10 -74.03
C ILE A 15 22.44 -1.11 -73.15
N LYS A 16 23.66 -0.75 -72.73
CA LYS A 16 24.45 -1.56 -71.80
C LYS A 16 23.76 -1.64 -70.44
N PRO A 17 23.89 -2.76 -69.71
CA PRO A 17 23.21 -2.96 -68.43
C PRO A 17 23.47 -1.85 -67.39
N GLU A 18 24.64 -1.21 -67.45
CA GLU A 18 25.07 -0.14 -66.54
C GLU A 18 24.28 1.17 -66.70
N ASP A 19 23.79 1.50 -67.90
CA ASP A 19 23.07 2.76 -68.20
C ASP A 19 21.54 2.60 -68.18
N LEU A 20 21.04 1.36 -68.00
CA LEU A 20 19.60 1.08 -67.92
C LEU A 20 18.89 1.81 -66.76
N PRO A 21 19.47 1.93 -65.55
CA PRO A 21 18.82 2.61 -64.42
C PRO A 21 18.49 4.08 -64.70
N GLU A 22 19.42 4.82 -65.34
CA GLU A 22 19.24 6.24 -65.67
C GLU A 22 18.15 6.45 -66.73
N LYS A 23 18.10 5.58 -67.73
CA LYS A 23 17.01 5.60 -68.72
C LYS A 23 15.69 5.35 -68.03
N PHE A 24 15.53 4.28 -67.25
CA PHE A 24 14.27 3.94 -66.58
C PHE A 24 13.75 5.05 -65.64
N LEU A 25 14.62 5.90 -65.08
CA LEU A 25 14.19 7.09 -64.33
C LEU A 25 13.45 8.12 -65.20
N GLN A 26 13.86 8.29 -66.46
CA GLN A 26 13.16 9.15 -67.41
C GLN A 26 11.75 8.61 -67.72
N LEU A 27 11.57 7.28 -67.71
CA LEU A 27 10.25 6.64 -67.86
C LEU A 27 9.33 6.98 -66.67
N GLN A 28 9.84 7.04 -65.43
CA GLN A 28 9.04 7.43 -64.26
C GLN A 28 8.46 8.84 -64.38
N HIS A 29 9.25 9.81 -64.82
CA HIS A 29 8.79 11.19 -65.02
C HIS A 29 7.73 11.29 -66.13
N LEU A 30 7.81 10.43 -67.15
CA LEU A 30 6.80 10.35 -68.20
C LEU A 30 5.50 9.68 -67.70
N LEU A 31 5.59 8.70 -66.80
CA LEU A 31 4.44 8.02 -66.19
C LEU A 31 3.68 8.91 -65.21
N GLN A 32 4.38 9.70 -64.38
CA GLN A 32 3.76 10.62 -63.41
C GLN A 32 3.02 11.79 -64.06
N ARG A 33 3.37 12.18 -65.29
CA ARG A 33 2.69 13.24 -66.07
C ARG A 33 1.47 12.76 -66.85
N SER A 34 1.22 11.45 -66.90
CA SER A 34 0.13 10.87 -67.70
C SER A 34 -1.21 10.83 -66.93
N THR A 35 -2.30 11.23 -67.58
CA THR A 35 -3.64 11.34 -66.97
C THR A 35 -4.41 10.01 -66.89
N SER A 36 -3.93 8.93 -67.55
CA SER A 36 -4.54 7.59 -67.48
C SER A 36 -3.49 6.50 -67.20
N ILE A 37 -3.27 6.24 -65.91
CA ILE A 37 -2.32 5.23 -65.42
C ILE A 37 -2.63 3.83 -65.98
N THR A 38 -3.90 3.52 -66.25
CA THR A 38 -4.34 2.22 -66.77
C THR A 38 -3.94 1.97 -68.23
N SER A 39 -3.99 2.97 -69.12
CA SER A 39 -3.63 2.78 -70.54
C SER A 39 -2.12 2.53 -70.69
N VAL A 40 -1.30 3.29 -69.96
CA VAL A 40 0.16 3.16 -70.02
C VAL A 40 0.65 1.85 -69.40
N LYS A 41 -0.04 1.35 -68.36
CA LYS A 41 0.22 0.01 -67.79
C LYS A 41 0.07 -1.10 -68.83
N HIS A 42 -0.98 -1.08 -69.65
CA HIS A 42 -1.21 -2.06 -70.72
C HIS A 42 -0.19 -1.93 -71.87
N GLU A 43 0.29 -0.71 -72.15
CA GLU A 43 1.33 -0.46 -73.17
C GLU A 43 2.73 -0.94 -72.72
N ILE A 44 3.10 -0.75 -71.46
CA ILE A 44 4.35 -1.28 -70.89
C ILE A 44 4.39 -2.82 -70.95
N ILE A 45 3.21 -3.43 -70.73
CA ILE A 45 2.98 -4.87 -70.84
C ILE A 45 3.13 -5.35 -72.28
N ALA A 46 2.59 -4.61 -73.26
CA ALA A 46 2.67 -4.95 -74.68
C ALA A 46 4.09 -4.83 -75.28
N LEU A 47 5.00 -4.13 -74.60
CA LEU A 47 6.36 -3.80 -75.07
C LEU A 47 7.48 -4.58 -74.37
N ASP A 48 7.17 -5.61 -73.57
CA ASP A 48 8.15 -6.45 -72.84
C ASP A 48 9.17 -5.65 -72.01
N ILE A 49 8.73 -4.53 -71.42
CA ILE A 49 9.58 -3.65 -70.59
C ILE A 49 9.73 -4.23 -69.16
N LEU A 50 8.71 -4.93 -68.64
CA LEU A 50 8.71 -5.50 -67.30
C LEU A 50 9.85 -6.52 -67.05
N PRO A 51 10.15 -7.48 -67.94
CA PRO A 51 11.26 -8.41 -67.74
C PRO A 51 12.63 -7.71 -67.67
N ILE A 52 12.83 -6.67 -68.48
CA ILE A 52 14.06 -5.87 -68.48
C ILE A 52 14.17 -5.10 -67.16
N LEU A 53 13.07 -4.49 -66.69
CA LEU A 53 13.01 -3.81 -65.39
C LEU A 53 13.31 -4.77 -64.23
N LEU A 54 12.73 -5.97 -64.23
CA LEU A 54 12.98 -6.98 -63.19
C LEU A 54 14.43 -7.48 -63.19
N LEU A 55 15.08 -7.55 -64.36
CA LEU A 55 16.51 -7.86 -64.47
C LEU A 55 17.38 -6.71 -63.94
N THR A 56 17.01 -5.45 -64.22
CA THR A 56 17.75 -4.29 -63.68
C THR A 56 17.66 -4.20 -62.17
N LEU A 57 16.51 -4.54 -61.56
CA LEU A 57 16.37 -4.60 -60.10
C LEU A 57 17.27 -5.64 -59.43
N ARG A 58 17.75 -6.63 -60.18
CA ARG A 58 18.68 -7.66 -59.67
C ARG A 58 20.15 -7.25 -59.75
N GLN A 59 20.46 -6.14 -60.41
CA GLN A 59 21.84 -5.68 -60.57
C GLN A 59 22.33 -4.97 -59.31
N ASP A 60 23.63 -5.08 -59.06
CA ASP A 60 24.32 -4.27 -58.06
C ASP A 60 24.46 -2.84 -58.58
N PHE A 61 23.66 -1.91 -58.05
CA PHE A 61 23.63 -0.50 -58.48
C PHE A 61 24.87 0.31 -58.06
N THR A 62 26.01 -0.33 -57.85
CA THR A 62 27.16 0.25 -57.14
C THR A 62 28.05 1.08 -58.06
N LEU A 63 27.85 0.94 -59.38
CA LEU A 63 28.58 1.61 -60.45
C LEU A 63 27.83 2.83 -61.00
N THR A 64 26.56 3.06 -60.61
CA THR A 64 25.72 4.14 -61.14
C THR A 64 25.73 5.38 -60.25
N ASN A 65 25.92 6.55 -60.87
CA ASN A 65 25.81 7.85 -60.17
C ASN A 65 24.34 8.07 -59.77
N GLY A 66 24.08 8.38 -58.50
CA GLY A 66 22.70 8.61 -58.01
C GLY A 66 21.88 7.33 -57.75
N TRP A 67 22.54 6.16 -57.67
CA TRP A 67 21.91 4.85 -57.43
C TRP A 67 20.90 4.77 -56.28
N ARG A 68 21.04 5.64 -55.27
CA ARG A 68 20.16 5.75 -54.11
C ARG A 68 18.71 6.05 -54.50
N LEU A 69 18.51 7.11 -55.28
CA LEU A 69 17.19 7.47 -55.82
C LEU A 69 16.76 6.52 -56.93
N ALA A 70 17.72 6.00 -57.70
CA ALA A 70 17.43 5.01 -58.74
C ALA A 70 16.78 3.75 -58.17
N SER A 71 17.34 3.17 -57.11
CA SER A 71 16.83 1.92 -56.52
C SER A 71 15.40 2.03 -56.01
N THR A 72 15.05 3.12 -55.30
CA THR A 72 13.69 3.33 -54.78
C THR A 72 12.70 3.63 -55.88
N ASN A 73 13.06 4.50 -56.83
CA ASN A 73 12.22 4.84 -57.97
C ASN A 73 11.98 3.67 -58.92
N LEU A 74 12.99 2.84 -59.15
CA LEU A 74 12.86 1.61 -59.93
C LEU A 74 11.99 0.59 -59.21
N SER A 75 12.13 0.46 -57.89
CA SER A 75 11.27 -0.41 -57.08
C SER A 75 9.80 0.05 -57.13
N GLN A 76 9.56 1.37 -57.15
CA GLN A 76 8.23 1.95 -57.28
C GLN A 76 7.68 1.77 -58.69
N LEU A 77 8.50 1.95 -59.72
CA LEU A 77 8.12 1.64 -61.10
C LEU A 77 7.73 0.18 -61.25
N ALA A 78 8.51 -0.72 -60.66
CA ALA A 78 8.23 -2.14 -60.71
C ALA A 78 6.95 -2.51 -59.95
N SER A 79 6.69 -1.92 -58.77
CA SER A 79 5.42 -2.13 -58.07
C SER A 79 4.23 -1.64 -58.90
N LEU A 80 4.33 -0.45 -59.50
CA LEU A 80 3.29 0.12 -60.36
C LEU A 80 3.02 -0.76 -61.60
N CYS A 81 4.05 -1.35 -62.20
CA CYS A 81 3.92 -2.25 -63.34
C CYS A 81 3.39 -3.64 -62.96
N MET A 82 3.65 -4.11 -61.73
CA MET A 82 3.13 -5.38 -61.23
C MET A 82 1.70 -5.27 -60.68
N CYS A 83 1.25 -4.09 -60.27
CA CYS A 83 -0.12 -3.82 -59.84
C CYS A 83 -1.06 -3.53 -61.02
N VAL A 84 -1.25 -4.52 -61.88
CA VAL A 84 -2.16 -4.49 -63.05
C VAL A 84 -3.11 -5.69 -62.99
N GLU A 85 -4.41 -5.45 -63.11
CA GLU A 85 -5.40 -6.49 -63.35
C GLU A 85 -5.38 -6.86 -64.83
N VAL A 86 -5.08 -8.13 -65.13
CA VAL A 86 -4.98 -8.61 -66.51
C VAL A 86 -6.29 -9.30 -66.89
N ASP A 87 -7.05 -8.68 -67.80
CA ASP A 87 -8.33 -9.23 -68.27
C ASP A 87 -8.14 -10.59 -68.96
N LYS A 88 -8.81 -11.61 -68.41
CA LYS A 88 -8.70 -13.02 -68.84
C LYS A 88 -9.43 -13.35 -70.14
N THR A 89 -10.07 -12.36 -70.79
CA THR A 89 -11.03 -12.56 -71.89
C THR A 89 -10.37 -12.68 -73.27
N ASN A 90 -9.12 -12.21 -73.45
CA ASN A 90 -8.45 -12.19 -74.75
C ASN A 90 -7.35 -13.27 -74.83
N THR A 91 -7.34 -14.09 -75.88
CA THR A 91 -6.51 -15.32 -75.99
C THR A 91 -5.00 -15.04 -76.05
N LYS A 92 -4.55 -13.93 -76.65
CA LYS A 92 -3.13 -13.49 -76.58
C LYS A 92 -2.76 -12.95 -75.19
N ILE A 93 -3.70 -12.31 -74.51
CA ILE A 93 -3.54 -11.74 -73.16
C ILE A 93 -3.50 -12.88 -72.12
N LYS A 94 -4.20 -14.00 -72.34
CA LYS A 94 -4.20 -15.17 -71.46
C LYS A 94 -2.83 -15.87 -71.35
N ALA A 95 -2.11 -16.04 -72.46
CA ALA A 95 -0.76 -16.65 -72.45
C ALA A 95 0.28 -15.75 -71.75
N TRP A 96 0.17 -14.43 -71.93
CA TRP A 96 0.98 -13.46 -71.21
C TRP A 96 0.60 -13.37 -69.73
N SER A 97 -0.70 -13.44 -69.40
CA SER A 97 -1.23 -13.47 -68.03
C SER A 97 -0.66 -14.65 -67.24
N ASN A 98 -0.62 -15.86 -67.83
CA ASN A 98 0.00 -17.01 -67.18
C ASN A 98 1.51 -16.80 -66.99
N LYS A 99 2.24 -16.31 -68.00
CA LYS A 99 3.67 -15.98 -67.85
C LYS A 99 3.92 -14.90 -66.79
N PHE A 100 3.00 -13.95 -66.65
CA PHE A 100 3.07 -12.89 -65.65
C PHE A 100 2.93 -13.45 -64.23
N TYR A 101 1.90 -14.26 -63.98
CA TYR A 101 1.66 -14.83 -62.65
C TYR A 101 2.64 -15.96 -62.29
N ASP A 102 3.05 -16.79 -63.25
CA ASP A 102 3.92 -17.96 -62.99
C ASP A 102 5.41 -17.62 -62.99
N LYS A 103 5.84 -16.59 -63.73
CA LYS A 103 7.26 -16.27 -63.91
C LYS A 103 7.62 -14.85 -63.45
N TYR A 104 6.96 -13.82 -63.97
CA TYR A 104 7.40 -12.44 -63.73
C TYR A 104 7.09 -11.94 -62.32
N LEU A 105 5.95 -12.32 -61.74
CA LEU A 105 5.55 -11.91 -60.40
C LEU A 105 6.41 -12.58 -59.31
N PRO A 106 6.66 -13.91 -59.34
CA PRO A 106 7.67 -14.56 -58.52
C PRO A 106 9.07 -13.95 -58.68
N GLN A 107 9.50 -13.70 -59.92
CA GLN A 107 10.80 -13.08 -60.19
C GLN A 107 10.89 -11.67 -59.61
N GLY A 108 9.80 -10.89 -59.64
CA GLY A 108 9.75 -9.55 -59.07
C GLY A 108 9.88 -9.56 -57.55
N ILE A 109 9.23 -10.50 -56.87
CA ILE A 109 9.39 -10.70 -55.42
C ILE A 109 10.85 -10.99 -55.06
N ASP A 110 11.48 -11.92 -55.78
CA ASP A 110 12.89 -12.25 -55.57
C ASP A 110 13.80 -11.04 -55.84
N SER A 111 13.50 -10.25 -56.88
CA SER A 111 14.22 -9.02 -57.19
C SER A 111 14.10 -7.97 -56.07
N PHE A 112 12.92 -7.78 -55.47
CA PHE A 112 12.75 -6.86 -54.33
C PHE A 112 13.54 -7.32 -53.11
N ILE A 113 13.47 -8.61 -52.75
CA ILE A 113 14.21 -9.18 -51.61
C ILE A 113 15.72 -9.06 -51.84
N LEU A 114 16.18 -9.34 -53.08
CA LEU A 114 17.57 -9.19 -53.46
C LEU A 114 18.05 -7.74 -53.35
N LEU A 115 17.27 -6.79 -53.87
CA LEU A 115 17.59 -5.37 -53.78
C LEU A 115 17.71 -4.90 -52.33
N THR A 116 16.79 -5.32 -51.46
CA THR A 116 16.87 -5.03 -50.03
C THR A 116 18.12 -5.63 -49.40
N ARG A 117 18.55 -6.84 -49.81
CA ARG A 117 19.81 -7.44 -49.36
C ARG A 117 21.04 -6.63 -49.79
N HIS A 118 21.08 -6.19 -51.04
CA HIS A 118 22.16 -5.33 -51.54
C HIS A 118 22.21 -3.99 -50.77
N LEU A 119 21.04 -3.41 -50.46
CA LEU A 119 20.95 -2.21 -49.62
C LEU A 119 21.45 -2.46 -48.19
N GLN A 120 21.13 -3.61 -47.61
CA GLN A 120 21.62 -4.02 -46.30
C GLN A 120 23.15 -4.20 -46.27
N ASP A 121 23.74 -4.88 -47.27
CA ASP A 121 25.19 -5.08 -47.30
C ASP A 121 25.95 -3.74 -47.38
N ARG A 122 25.37 -2.76 -48.08
CA ARG A 122 25.89 -1.39 -48.14
C ARG A 122 25.67 -0.62 -46.85
N TYR A 123 24.53 -0.80 -46.18
CA TYR A 123 24.29 -0.25 -44.85
C TYR A 123 25.39 -0.70 -43.86
N THR A 124 25.77 -1.98 -43.90
CA THR A 124 26.80 -2.54 -43.01
C THR A 124 28.20 -1.99 -43.31
N GLN A 125 28.51 -1.72 -44.58
CA GLN A 125 29.81 -1.16 -45.01
C GLN A 125 29.93 0.36 -44.74
N GLU A 126 28.83 1.09 -44.75
CA GLU A 126 28.83 2.54 -44.58
C GLU A 126 29.14 2.93 -43.13
N LYS A 127 30.06 3.88 -42.90
CA LYS A 127 30.41 4.35 -41.54
C LYS A 127 29.69 5.63 -41.12
N LYS A 128 29.12 6.37 -42.08
CA LYS A 128 28.47 7.68 -41.83
C LYS A 128 27.02 7.49 -41.35
N SER A 129 26.68 8.06 -40.19
CA SER A 129 25.36 7.90 -39.55
C SER A 129 24.18 8.44 -40.37
N HIS A 130 24.34 9.59 -41.05
CA HIS A 130 23.24 10.16 -41.85
C HIS A 130 22.92 9.30 -43.08
N LEU A 131 23.95 8.78 -43.76
CA LEU A 131 23.77 7.86 -44.90
C LEU A 131 23.16 6.52 -44.49
N ARG A 132 23.46 6.03 -43.27
CA ARG A 132 22.81 4.84 -42.71
C ARG A 132 21.30 5.02 -42.54
N GLN A 133 20.87 6.19 -42.09
CA GLN A 133 19.45 6.49 -41.95
C GLN A 133 18.75 6.51 -43.32
N ASP A 134 19.40 7.06 -44.35
CA ASP A 134 18.89 7.03 -45.73
C ASP A 134 18.76 5.60 -46.26
N TYR A 135 19.73 4.70 -45.98
CA TYR A 135 19.60 3.30 -46.38
C TYR A 135 18.42 2.60 -45.72
N ILE A 136 18.13 2.89 -44.45
CA ILE A 136 16.94 2.34 -43.76
C ILE A 136 15.66 2.85 -44.42
N THR A 137 15.58 4.15 -44.76
CA THR A 137 14.40 4.69 -45.44
C THR A 137 14.22 4.07 -46.82
N TYR A 138 15.31 3.87 -47.57
CA TYR A 138 15.26 3.19 -48.86
C TYR A 138 14.82 1.72 -48.76
N MET A 139 15.39 0.96 -47.81
CA MET A 139 14.94 -0.42 -47.54
C MET A 139 13.46 -0.46 -47.18
N ASN A 140 13.00 0.50 -46.37
CA ASN A 140 11.58 0.62 -46.02
C ASN A 140 10.72 0.89 -47.27
N THR A 141 11.12 1.82 -48.14
CA THR A 141 10.38 2.10 -49.38
C THR A 141 10.32 0.88 -50.30
N VAL A 142 11.44 0.17 -50.50
CA VAL A 142 11.50 -1.04 -51.34
C VAL A 142 10.60 -2.14 -50.78
N MET A 143 10.63 -2.36 -49.46
CA MET A 143 9.80 -3.38 -48.83
C MET A 143 8.32 -2.99 -48.75
N ASN A 144 8.00 -1.70 -48.59
CA ASN A 144 6.62 -1.22 -48.70
C ASN A 144 6.08 -1.39 -50.12
N ASN A 145 6.89 -1.16 -51.15
CA ASN A 145 6.53 -1.44 -52.54
C ASN A 145 6.27 -2.94 -52.77
N LEU A 146 7.07 -3.83 -52.18
CA LEU A 146 6.79 -5.27 -52.17
C LEU A 146 5.45 -5.57 -51.47
N ILE A 147 5.22 -4.95 -50.31
CA ILE A 147 3.97 -5.10 -49.56
C ILE A 147 2.75 -4.61 -50.38
N GLU A 148 2.87 -3.52 -51.14
CA GLU A 148 1.83 -3.02 -52.04
C GLU A 148 1.51 -4.02 -53.15
N VAL A 149 2.52 -4.65 -53.75
CA VAL A 149 2.32 -5.72 -54.75
C VAL A 149 1.59 -6.91 -54.13
N LEU A 150 1.96 -7.31 -52.91
CA LEU A 150 1.28 -8.38 -52.17
C LEU A 150 -0.16 -8.00 -51.80
N ASN A 151 -0.43 -6.72 -51.50
CA ASN A 151 -1.78 -6.23 -51.22
C ASN A 151 -2.67 -6.29 -52.46
N PHE A 152 -2.14 -5.87 -53.60
CA PHE A 152 -2.86 -5.85 -54.87
C PHE A 152 -3.23 -7.27 -55.31
N HIS A 153 -2.29 -8.21 -55.24
CA HIS A 153 -2.52 -9.63 -55.52
C HIS A 153 -2.92 -10.43 -54.28
N SER A 154 -3.74 -9.85 -53.40
CA SER A 154 -4.16 -10.48 -52.13
C SER A 154 -4.69 -11.91 -52.33
N ASN A 155 -5.43 -12.18 -53.40
CA ASN A 155 -6.00 -13.51 -53.68
C ASN A 155 -4.95 -14.60 -54.03
N GLN A 156 -3.66 -14.28 -54.14
CA GLN A 156 -2.61 -15.22 -54.55
C GLN A 156 -1.75 -15.69 -53.37
N TYR A 157 -2.21 -16.78 -52.76
CA TYR A 157 -1.53 -17.47 -51.65
C TYR A 157 -0.05 -17.81 -51.91
N SER A 158 0.30 -18.19 -53.16
CA SER A 158 1.65 -18.64 -53.53
C SER A 158 2.74 -17.57 -53.38
N LEU A 159 2.38 -16.28 -53.51
CA LEU A 159 3.34 -15.18 -53.47
C LEU A 159 3.86 -14.93 -52.05
N ILE A 160 2.95 -14.94 -51.08
CA ILE A 160 3.32 -14.79 -49.66
C ILE A 160 4.18 -15.97 -49.21
N LYS A 161 3.87 -17.18 -49.69
CA LYS A 161 4.65 -18.39 -49.40
C LYS A 161 6.08 -18.26 -49.93
N GLN A 162 6.26 -17.73 -51.13
CA GLN A 162 7.59 -17.52 -51.72
C GLN A 162 8.45 -16.55 -50.90
N VAL A 163 7.88 -15.46 -50.40
CA VAL A 163 8.60 -14.50 -49.53
C VAL A 163 9.12 -15.20 -48.27
N LEU A 164 8.25 -15.94 -47.57
CA LEU A 164 8.59 -16.57 -46.30
C LEU A 164 9.52 -17.78 -46.43
N VAL A 165 9.55 -18.43 -47.61
CA VAL A 165 10.45 -19.55 -47.92
C VAL A 165 11.82 -19.06 -48.43
N SER A 166 11.91 -17.82 -48.92
CA SER A 166 13.16 -17.28 -49.48
C SER A 166 14.29 -17.24 -48.46
N SER A 167 15.42 -17.89 -48.77
CA SER A 167 16.63 -17.87 -47.93
C SER A 167 17.12 -16.44 -47.69
N LYS A 168 17.03 -15.57 -48.70
CA LYS A 168 17.50 -14.18 -48.62
C LYS A 168 16.62 -13.34 -47.70
N PHE A 169 15.33 -13.64 -47.62
CA PHE A 169 14.43 -13.00 -46.66
C PHE A 169 14.76 -13.44 -45.23
N MET A 170 15.09 -14.73 -45.02
CA MET A 170 15.54 -15.20 -43.72
C MET A 170 16.87 -14.56 -43.32
N GLU A 171 17.83 -14.42 -44.22
CA GLU A 171 19.09 -13.70 -43.97
C GLU A 171 18.86 -12.23 -43.60
N LEU A 172 17.93 -11.55 -44.27
CA LEU A 172 17.50 -10.19 -43.92
C LEU A 172 16.84 -10.15 -42.53
N PHE A 173 16.20 -11.23 -42.11
CA PHE A 173 15.58 -11.34 -40.79
C PHE A 173 16.60 -11.64 -39.67
N LEU A 174 17.67 -12.38 -39.97
CA LEU A 174 18.77 -12.74 -39.07
C LEU A 174 19.78 -11.59 -38.96
N THR A 175 19.39 -10.51 -38.29
CA THR A 175 20.22 -9.30 -38.17
C THR A 175 20.30 -8.79 -36.75
N ASP A 176 21.52 -8.46 -36.33
CA ASP A 176 21.79 -7.86 -35.02
C ASP A 176 21.62 -6.32 -34.99
N ASP A 177 21.46 -5.67 -36.15
CA ASP A 177 21.24 -4.22 -36.20
C ASP A 177 19.82 -3.85 -35.76
N VAL A 178 19.70 -2.93 -34.81
CA VAL A 178 18.43 -2.54 -34.18
C VAL A 178 17.41 -1.99 -35.19
N TYR A 179 17.84 -1.21 -36.17
CA TYR A 179 16.96 -0.53 -37.11
C TYR A 179 16.51 -1.45 -38.24
N ILE A 180 17.41 -2.29 -38.76
CA ILE A 180 17.07 -3.30 -39.76
C ILE A 180 16.18 -4.37 -39.11
N CYS A 181 16.48 -4.76 -37.89
CA CYS A 181 15.68 -5.71 -37.13
C CYS A 181 14.25 -5.20 -36.91
N SER A 182 14.06 -3.94 -36.51
CA SER A 182 12.71 -3.38 -36.33
C SER A 182 11.93 -3.32 -37.66
N LEU A 183 12.60 -2.90 -38.74
CA LEU A 183 12.03 -2.87 -40.09
C LEU A 183 11.52 -4.26 -40.50
N MET A 184 12.39 -5.27 -40.42
CA MET A 184 12.09 -6.62 -40.90
C MET A 184 11.06 -7.34 -40.03
N ILE A 185 11.04 -7.09 -38.72
CA ILE A 185 9.98 -7.60 -37.84
C ILE A 185 8.62 -7.00 -38.21
N ASN A 186 8.54 -5.70 -38.44
CA ASN A 186 7.28 -5.03 -38.82
C ASN A 186 6.76 -5.55 -40.17
N ILE A 187 7.65 -5.68 -41.16
CA ILE A 187 7.32 -6.26 -42.46
C ILE A 187 6.83 -7.71 -42.31
N PHE A 188 7.53 -8.52 -41.52
CA PHE A 188 7.14 -9.90 -41.26
C PHE A 188 5.78 -9.99 -40.56
N GLU A 189 5.53 -9.16 -39.55
CA GLU A 189 4.25 -9.07 -38.86
C GLU A 189 3.11 -8.74 -39.85
N ASP A 190 3.32 -7.75 -40.72
CA ASP A 190 2.35 -7.35 -41.73
C ASP A 190 2.05 -8.47 -42.73
N ILE A 191 3.07 -9.21 -43.16
CA ILE A 191 2.91 -10.36 -44.06
C ILE A 191 2.11 -11.48 -43.38
N VAL A 192 2.43 -11.85 -42.15
CA VAL A 192 1.75 -12.91 -41.39
C VAL A 192 0.29 -12.55 -41.10
N ARG A 193 0.02 -11.30 -40.69
CA ARG A 193 -1.35 -10.83 -40.45
C ARG A 193 -2.20 -10.80 -41.72
N LYS A 194 -1.61 -10.46 -42.86
CA LYS A 194 -2.31 -10.49 -44.16
C LYS A 194 -2.64 -11.90 -44.60
N SER A 195 -1.69 -12.82 -44.42
CA SER A 195 -1.91 -14.23 -44.72
C SER A 195 -3.14 -14.81 -44.01
N ARG A 196 -3.53 -14.29 -42.85
CA ARG A 196 -4.74 -14.68 -42.12
C ARG A 196 -6.04 -14.17 -42.75
N ARG A 197 -6.02 -13.02 -43.44
CA ARG A 197 -7.22 -12.38 -44.03
C ARG A 197 -7.67 -13.05 -45.33
N LEU A 198 -6.87 -13.96 -45.86
CA LEU A 198 -7.18 -14.71 -47.08
C LEU A 198 -8.12 -15.87 -46.76
N THR A 199 -9.04 -16.15 -47.68
CA THR A 199 -10.04 -17.21 -47.58
C THR A 199 -9.36 -18.58 -47.77
N GLY A 200 -8.66 -19.09 -46.74
CA GLY A 200 -7.93 -20.36 -46.74
C GLY A 200 -7.09 -20.58 -45.47
N PRO A 201 -6.46 -21.76 -45.30
CA PRO A 201 -5.49 -21.98 -44.22
C PRO A 201 -4.35 -20.96 -44.33
N SER A 202 -3.90 -20.40 -43.21
CA SER A 202 -2.83 -19.39 -43.23
C SER A 202 -1.57 -19.93 -43.92
N VAL A 203 -0.87 -19.08 -44.69
CA VAL A 203 0.43 -19.35 -45.31
C VAL A 203 1.43 -19.85 -44.29
N PHE A 204 1.38 -19.27 -43.09
CA PHE A 204 2.26 -19.69 -42.01
C PHE A 204 2.02 -21.14 -41.59
N TYR A 205 0.77 -21.64 -41.64
CA TYR A 205 0.42 -23.01 -41.30
C TYR A 205 1.03 -24.04 -42.26
N GLU A 206 1.12 -23.75 -43.56
CA GLU A 206 1.70 -24.66 -44.56
C GLU A 206 3.24 -24.62 -44.65
N LEU A 207 3.91 -23.72 -43.94
CA LEU A 207 5.37 -23.69 -43.90
C LEU A 207 5.93 -24.98 -43.27
N SER A 208 7.13 -25.35 -43.68
CA SER A 208 7.83 -26.48 -43.05
C SER A 208 8.06 -26.21 -41.56
N ASN A 209 7.97 -27.25 -40.74
CA ASN A 209 8.18 -27.14 -39.28
C ASN A 209 9.56 -26.60 -38.91
N LYS A 210 10.58 -26.78 -39.77
CA LYS A 210 11.92 -26.21 -39.60
C LYS A 210 11.88 -24.68 -39.70
N LEU A 211 11.32 -24.14 -40.78
CA LEU A 211 11.23 -22.70 -40.99
C LEU A 211 10.38 -22.01 -39.89
N LYS A 212 9.27 -22.63 -39.48
CA LYS A 212 8.46 -22.14 -38.34
C LYS A 212 9.32 -21.99 -37.08
N GLN A 213 10.15 -22.99 -36.79
CA GLN A 213 11.05 -22.96 -35.64
C GLN A 213 12.11 -21.89 -35.79
N ASP A 214 12.70 -21.74 -36.97
CA ASP A 214 13.75 -20.74 -37.21
C ASP A 214 13.22 -19.31 -36.96
N TYR A 215 12.04 -18.96 -37.46
CA TYR A 215 11.41 -17.66 -37.18
C TYR A 215 11.06 -17.46 -35.69
N VAL A 216 10.52 -18.49 -35.03
CA VAL A 216 10.15 -18.40 -33.60
C VAL A 216 11.38 -18.30 -32.72
N ASN A 217 12.43 -19.07 -33.02
CA ASN A 217 13.71 -19.04 -32.30
C ASN A 217 14.35 -17.65 -32.43
N GLU A 218 14.36 -17.09 -33.63
CA GLU A 218 14.93 -15.78 -33.88
C GLU A 218 14.15 -14.67 -33.16
N LEU A 219 12.81 -14.70 -33.18
CA LEU A 219 11.99 -13.76 -32.41
C LEU A 219 12.20 -13.89 -30.89
N ALA A 220 12.33 -15.11 -30.38
CA ALA A 220 12.64 -15.36 -28.97
C ALA A 220 14.05 -14.87 -28.60
N TYR A 221 15.05 -15.12 -29.46
CA TYR A 221 16.40 -14.59 -29.32
C TYR A 221 16.38 -13.06 -29.26
N LYS A 222 15.69 -12.41 -30.18
CA LYS A 222 15.56 -10.96 -30.23
C LYS A 222 14.93 -10.36 -28.95
N LEU A 223 13.93 -11.03 -28.37
CA LEU A 223 13.34 -10.63 -27.08
C LEU A 223 14.28 -10.78 -25.88
N THR A 224 15.29 -11.66 -25.97
CA THR A 224 16.26 -11.88 -24.90
C THR A 224 17.45 -10.93 -24.98
N VAL A 225 17.95 -10.66 -26.19
CA VAL A 225 19.21 -9.93 -26.40
C VAL A 225 19.00 -8.43 -26.53
N PHE A 226 17.97 -7.97 -27.23
CA PHE A 226 17.77 -6.54 -27.45
C PHE A 226 17.10 -5.85 -26.25
N ASP A 227 17.45 -4.57 -26.04
CA ASP A 227 16.82 -3.69 -25.05
C ASP A 227 15.93 -2.61 -25.66
N ASN A 228 15.87 -2.51 -26.99
CA ASN A 228 15.08 -1.49 -27.67
C ASN A 228 13.57 -1.83 -27.62
N ASN A 229 12.75 -0.85 -27.24
CA ASN A 229 11.30 -1.01 -27.10
C ASN A 229 10.61 -1.32 -28.44
N GLU A 230 11.08 -0.77 -29.56
CA GLU A 230 10.50 -1.02 -30.88
C GLU A 230 10.73 -2.46 -31.34
N VAL A 231 11.95 -2.98 -31.12
CA VAL A 231 12.29 -4.37 -31.42
C VAL A 231 11.52 -5.32 -30.51
N GLY A 232 11.46 -5.03 -29.20
CA GLY A 232 10.72 -5.83 -28.24
C GLY A 232 9.21 -5.87 -28.54
N ARG A 233 8.61 -4.71 -28.81
CA ARG A 233 7.19 -4.60 -29.17
C ARG A 233 6.88 -5.32 -30.48
N GLY A 234 7.68 -5.08 -31.53
CA GLY A 234 7.52 -5.75 -32.82
C GLY A 234 7.62 -7.26 -32.67
N ALA A 235 8.61 -7.76 -31.92
CA ALA A 235 8.79 -9.19 -31.74
C ALA A 235 7.63 -9.84 -30.99
N VAL A 236 7.08 -9.18 -29.96
CA VAL A 236 5.86 -9.63 -29.27
C VAL A 236 4.66 -9.67 -30.23
N ARG A 237 4.44 -8.60 -31.01
CA ARG A 237 3.33 -8.54 -31.97
C ARG A 237 3.44 -9.57 -33.09
N ALA A 238 4.65 -9.81 -33.59
CA ALA A 238 4.93 -10.85 -34.58
C ALA A 238 4.66 -12.25 -34.00
N LEU A 239 5.09 -12.52 -32.75
CA LEU A 239 4.78 -13.78 -32.08
C LEU A 239 3.27 -13.98 -31.85
N ILE A 240 2.54 -12.93 -31.47
CA ILE A 240 1.08 -12.98 -31.36
C ILE A 240 0.47 -13.32 -32.73
N ALA A 241 0.87 -12.61 -33.78
CA ALA A 241 0.37 -12.85 -35.14
C ALA A 241 0.59 -14.30 -35.59
N ILE A 242 1.78 -14.87 -35.30
CA ILE A 242 2.08 -16.27 -35.58
C ILE A 242 1.20 -17.21 -34.74
N CYS A 243 1.09 -16.98 -33.42
CA CYS A 243 0.32 -17.82 -32.52
C CYS A 243 -1.18 -17.85 -32.84
N GLU A 244 -1.70 -16.75 -33.36
CA GLU A 244 -3.08 -16.65 -33.84
C GLU A 244 -3.30 -17.43 -35.14
N THR A 245 -2.26 -17.62 -35.96
CA THR A 245 -2.36 -18.37 -37.23
C THR A 245 -2.21 -19.88 -37.06
N ASP A 246 -1.35 -20.34 -36.14
CA ASP A 246 -1.09 -21.77 -35.94
C ASP A 246 -0.97 -22.12 -34.45
N SER A 247 -1.98 -22.84 -33.95
CA SER A 247 -2.06 -23.30 -32.55
C SER A 247 -0.91 -24.23 -32.16
N SER A 248 -0.30 -24.95 -33.10
CA SER A 248 0.84 -25.83 -32.83
C SER A 248 2.07 -25.05 -32.34
N ILE A 249 2.19 -23.78 -32.72
CA ILE A 249 3.32 -22.92 -32.33
C ILE A 249 3.21 -22.52 -30.87
N VAL A 250 2.00 -22.36 -30.35
CA VAL A 250 1.80 -22.08 -28.92
C VAL A 250 2.26 -23.26 -28.06
N SER A 251 2.06 -24.49 -28.55
CA SER A 251 2.61 -25.68 -27.91
C SER A 251 4.14 -25.73 -27.99
N LEU A 252 4.73 -25.24 -29.09
CA LEU A 252 6.17 -25.15 -29.26
C LEU A 252 6.80 -24.10 -28.34
N LEU A 253 6.17 -22.94 -28.21
CA LEU A 253 6.58 -21.85 -27.31
C LEU A 253 6.57 -22.30 -25.85
N SER A 254 5.49 -22.98 -25.43
CA SER A 254 5.37 -23.48 -24.05
C SER A 254 6.33 -24.64 -23.74
N ALA A 255 6.59 -25.53 -24.71
CA ALA A 255 7.50 -26.66 -24.53
C ALA A 255 8.98 -26.27 -24.56
N LYS A 256 9.42 -25.49 -25.57
CA LYS A 256 10.83 -25.14 -25.78
C LYS A 256 11.28 -23.93 -24.95
N PHE A 257 10.41 -22.94 -24.74
CA PHE A 257 10.78 -21.69 -24.08
C PHE A 257 10.09 -21.52 -22.73
N LYS A 258 10.35 -22.45 -21.80
CA LYS A 258 9.82 -22.38 -20.41
C LYS A 258 10.19 -21.07 -19.69
N GLY A 259 11.30 -20.43 -20.06
CA GLY A 259 11.75 -19.14 -19.51
C GLY A 259 11.16 -17.90 -20.19
N LEU A 260 10.42 -18.04 -21.30
CA LEU A 260 9.82 -16.91 -22.02
C LEU A 260 8.91 -16.04 -21.14
N PRO A 261 8.05 -16.59 -20.25
CA PRO A 261 7.26 -15.76 -19.34
C PRO A 261 8.11 -14.87 -18.43
N THR A 262 9.28 -15.35 -18.00
CA THR A 262 10.23 -14.57 -17.19
C THR A 262 10.91 -13.49 -18.02
N VAL A 263 11.26 -13.79 -19.27
CA VAL A 263 11.82 -12.79 -20.20
C VAL A 263 10.78 -11.68 -20.46
N LEU A 264 9.51 -12.03 -20.64
CA LEU A 264 8.42 -11.05 -20.83
C LEU A 264 8.19 -10.16 -19.59
N GLN A 265 8.56 -10.60 -18.38
CA GLN A 265 8.52 -9.75 -17.18
C GLN A 265 9.49 -8.56 -17.27
N ARG A 266 10.67 -8.73 -17.90
CA ARG A 266 11.65 -7.65 -18.13
C ARG A 266 11.07 -6.48 -18.93
N TRP A 267 10.10 -6.77 -19.80
CA TRP A 267 9.48 -5.79 -20.69
C TRP A 267 8.30 -5.04 -20.07
N HIS A 268 7.90 -5.37 -18.83
CA HIS A 268 6.82 -4.66 -18.14
C HIS A 268 7.19 -3.18 -17.89
N GLY A 269 6.23 -2.28 -18.15
CA GLY A 269 6.42 -0.83 -17.97
C GLY A 269 7.09 -0.11 -19.15
N ARG A 270 7.43 -0.80 -20.24
CA ARG A 270 8.10 -0.21 -21.42
C ARG A 270 7.16 0.29 -22.54
N GLY A 271 5.87 0.47 -22.26
CA GLY A 271 4.90 1.12 -23.17
C GLY A 271 4.03 0.21 -24.05
N PHE A 272 4.21 -1.12 -24.01
CA PHE A 272 3.41 -2.09 -24.78
C PHE A 272 2.86 -3.24 -23.91
N GLY A 273 2.38 -2.88 -22.71
CA GLY A 273 1.90 -3.85 -21.71
C GLY A 273 0.69 -4.69 -22.15
N MET A 274 -0.17 -4.16 -23.03
CA MET A 274 -1.33 -4.88 -23.56
C MET A 274 -0.88 -6.05 -24.44
N ASP A 275 0.01 -5.79 -25.42
CA ASP A 275 0.59 -6.82 -26.29
C ASP A 275 1.30 -7.91 -25.45
N LEU A 276 2.01 -7.52 -24.38
CA LEU A 276 2.64 -8.49 -23.44
C LEU A 276 1.63 -9.37 -22.72
N GLN A 277 0.52 -8.78 -22.25
CA GLN A 277 -0.54 -9.53 -21.58
C GLN A 277 -1.27 -10.47 -22.53
N ASP A 278 -1.48 -10.06 -23.78
CA ASP A 278 -2.12 -10.88 -24.82
C ASP A 278 -1.27 -12.09 -25.16
N LEU A 279 0.04 -11.91 -25.38
CA LEU A 279 0.96 -13.03 -25.61
C LEU A 279 1.01 -13.98 -24.41
N LEU A 280 1.07 -13.43 -23.18
CA LEU A 280 1.03 -14.24 -21.96
C LEU A 280 -0.30 -15.00 -21.81
N ALA A 281 -1.42 -14.40 -22.18
CA ALA A 281 -2.72 -15.04 -22.16
C ALA A 281 -2.79 -16.19 -23.17
N ILE A 282 -2.25 -16.02 -24.37
CA ILE A 282 -2.18 -17.07 -25.41
C ILE A 282 -1.31 -18.24 -24.92
N ILE A 283 -0.12 -17.97 -24.38
CA ILE A 283 0.78 -19.01 -23.84
C ILE A 283 0.10 -19.76 -22.68
N LYS A 284 -0.56 -19.04 -21.76
CA LYS A 284 -1.29 -19.63 -20.62
C LYS A 284 -2.54 -20.41 -21.00
N ARG A 285 -3.12 -20.15 -22.18
CA ARG A 285 -4.27 -20.94 -22.71
C ARG A 285 -3.83 -22.26 -23.32
N SER A 286 -2.59 -22.34 -23.83
CA SER A 286 -2.06 -23.53 -24.53
C SER A 286 -1.25 -24.45 -23.63
N SER A 287 -0.67 -23.96 -22.53
CA SER A 287 -0.17 -24.85 -21.49
C SER A 287 -1.29 -25.82 -21.14
N LYS A 288 -1.03 -27.13 -21.21
CA LYS A 288 -1.99 -28.22 -20.90
C LYS A 288 -2.32 -28.27 -19.40
N ASP A 289 -2.54 -27.10 -18.84
CA ASP A 289 -2.96 -26.81 -17.50
C ASP A 289 -4.48 -26.63 -17.61
N GLY A 290 -5.20 -27.74 -17.45
CA GLY A 290 -6.65 -27.72 -17.31
C GLY A 290 -7.09 -26.79 -16.17
N PRO A 291 -8.41 -26.61 -15.96
CA PRO A 291 -8.96 -25.78 -14.87
C PRO A 291 -8.30 -26.04 -13.50
N TYR A 292 -7.81 -27.27 -13.27
CA TYR A 292 -7.05 -27.69 -12.09
C TYR A 292 -5.78 -26.85 -11.80
N SER A 293 -4.97 -26.50 -12.80
CA SER A 293 -3.71 -25.78 -12.57
C SER A 293 -3.92 -24.26 -12.37
N ARG A 294 -5.06 -23.71 -12.81
CA ARG A 294 -5.49 -22.35 -12.41
C ARG A 294 -5.97 -22.31 -10.97
N GLU A 295 -6.67 -23.35 -10.52
CA GLU A 295 -7.05 -23.55 -9.12
C GLU A 295 -5.77 -23.68 -8.28
N ASP A 296 -4.85 -24.58 -8.64
CA ASP A 296 -3.57 -24.78 -7.94
C ASP A 296 -2.72 -23.52 -7.86
N GLN A 297 -2.68 -22.69 -8.91
CA GLN A 297 -1.96 -21.40 -8.86
C GLN A 297 -2.65 -20.38 -7.95
N ARG A 298 -3.99 -20.34 -7.92
CA ARG A 298 -4.74 -19.50 -6.99
C ARG A 298 -4.60 -19.97 -5.56
N GLU A 299 -4.63 -21.28 -5.35
CA GLU A 299 -4.39 -21.92 -4.06
C GLU A 299 -2.97 -21.68 -3.58
N ASN A 300 -1.97 -21.83 -4.45
CA ASN A 300 -0.57 -21.53 -4.13
C ASN A 300 -0.36 -20.03 -3.83
N TYR A 301 -1.02 -19.14 -4.56
CA TYR A 301 -0.99 -17.70 -4.29
C TYR A 301 -1.68 -17.36 -2.96
N ALA A 302 -2.84 -17.94 -2.69
CA ALA A 302 -3.57 -17.78 -1.44
C ALA A 302 -2.77 -18.34 -0.26
N ALA A 303 -2.22 -19.55 -0.39
CA ALA A 303 -1.34 -20.17 0.59
C ALA A 303 -0.11 -19.32 0.86
N SER A 304 0.54 -18.80 -0.18
CA SER A 304 1.70 -17.89 -0.04
C SER A 304 1.33 -16.61 0.71
N ARG A 305 0.17 -16.01 0.42
CA ARG A 305 -0.34 -14.83 1.16
C ARG A 305 -0.63 -15.15 2.61
N ILE A 306 -1.31 -16.26 2.90
CA ILE A 306 -1.62 -16.71 4.26
C ILE A 306 -0.33 -16.97 5.04
N GLN A 307 0.62 -17.68 4.43
CA GLN A 307 1.91 -17.98 5.03
C GLN A 307 2.74 -16.72 5.28
N ALA A 308 2.76 -15.76 4.35
CA ALA A 308 3.46 -14.49 4.54
C ALA A 308 2.85 -13.67 5.68
N LEU A 309 1.52 -13.59 5.75
CA LEU A 309 0.81 -12.94 6.85
C LEU A 309 1.05 -13.64 8.19
N TRP A 310 1.06 -14.97 8.21
CA TRP A 310 1.32 -15.77 9.41
C TRP A 310 2.76 -15.64 9.89
N ARG A 311 3.75 -15.76 9.00
CA ARG A 311 5.17 -15.50 9.31
C ARG A 311 5.33 -14.08 9.85
N GLY A 312 4.70 -13.09 9.22
CA GLY A 312 4.67 -11.71 9.69
C GLY A 312 3.98 -11.51 11.05
N HIS A 313 2.91 -12.26 11.33
CA HIS A 313 2.25 -12.25 12.63
C HIS A 313 3.15 -12.84 13.72
N ILE A 314 3.81 -13.98 13.44
CA ILE A 314 4.75 -14.61 14.37
C ILE A 314 5.90 -13.67 14.71
N THR A 315 6.55 -13.07 13.70
CA THR A 315 7.68 -12.15 13.93
C THR A 315 7.26 -10.92 14.73
N ARG A 316 6.11 -10.30 14.39
CA ARG A 316 5.56 -9.19 15.19
C ARG A 316 5.23 -9.61 16.63
N LYS A 317 4.73 -10.83 16.84
CA LYS A 317 4.45 -11.36 18.18
C LYS A 317 5.73 -11.64 18.97
N GLN A 318 6.79 -12.11 18.33
CA GLN A 318 8.10 -12.27 18.97
C GLN A 318 8.71 -10.91 19.33
N LEU A 319 8.62 -9.92 18.44
CA LEU A 319 9.13 -8.58 18.67
C LEU A 319 8.38 -7.85 19.80
N THR A 320 7.06 -8.00 19.87
CA THR A 320 6.29 -7.44 21.00
C THR A 320 6.67 -8.09 22.33
N ARG A 321 6.92 -9.40 22.37
CA ARG A 321 7.44 -10.09 23.57
C ARG A 321 8.84 -9.61 23.96
N ALA A 322 9.74 -9.45 22.99
CA ALA A 322 11.08 -8.92 23.22
C ALA A 322 11.03 -7.48 23.78
N ASN A 323 10.19 -6.63 23.20
CA ASN A 323 9.98 -5.26 23.69
C ASN A 323 9.40 -5.23 25.11
N GLN A 324 8.46 -6.13 25.43
CA GLN A 324 7.94 -6.28 26.79
C GLN A 324 9.04 -6.71 27.77
N ALA A 325 9.87 -7.68 27.40
CA ALA A 325 11.00 -8.12 28.22
C ALA A 325 12.01 -6.99 28.44
N MET A 326 12.34 -6.22 27.40
CA MET A 326 13.23 -5.06 27.50
C MET A 326 12.64 -3.97 28.41
N LYS A 327 11.35 -3.68 28.28
CA LYS A 327 10.65 -2.73 29.16
C LYS A 327 10.66 -3.20 30.62
N GLN A 328 10.44 -4.49 30.87
CA GLN A 328 10.54 -5.05 32.22
C GLN A 328 11.96 -4.95 32.78
N PHE A 329 12.97 -5.26 31.98
CA PHE A 329 14.38 -5.12 32.35
C PHE A 329 14.72 -3.68 32.72
N GLN A 330 14.38 -2.72 31.86
CA GLN A 330 14.60 -1.28 32.11
C GLN A 330 13.89 -0.81 33.39
N THR A 331 12.65 -1.25 33.60
CA THR A 331 11.88 -0.89 34.80
C THR A 331 12.52 -1.48 36.06
N SER A 332 12.95 -2.75 36.01
CA SER A 332 13.64 -3.42 37.11
C SER A 332 14.98 -2.75 37.43
N PHE A 333 15.76 -2.40 36.40
CA PHE A 333 17.02 -1.70 36.52
C PHE A 333 16.84 -0.33 37.17
N ARG A 334 15.90 0.49 36.68
CA ARG A 334 15.58 1.80 37.27
C ARG A 334 15.13 1.67 38.73
N LYS A 335 14.30 0.68 39.05
CA LYS A 335 13.85 0.40 40.43
C LYS A 335 15.00 -0.09 41.32
N ARG A 336 15.95 -0.87 40.79
CA ARG A 336 17.15 -1.29 41.52
C ARG A 336 18.05 -0.09 41.80
N LYS A 337 18.29 0.76 40.80
CA LYS A 337 19.09 1.98 40.97
C LYS A 337 18.47 2.95 41.96
N LEU A 338 17.16 3.16 41.90
CA LEU A 338 16.45 3.99 42.88
C LEU A 338 16.58 3.42 44.30
N ARG A 339 16.46 2.10 44.47
CA ARG A 339 16.67 1.45 45.78
C ARG A 339 18.09 1.62 46.28
N GLU A 340 19.08 1.51 45.42
CA GLU A 340 20.50 1.72 45.78
C GLU A 340 20.74 3.15 46.28
N ILE A 341 20.18 4.15 45.58
CA ILE A 341 20.25 5.56 46.00
C ILE A 341 19.54 5.75 47.34
N GLN A 342 18.30 5.27 47.49
CA GLN A 342 17.56 5.37 48.74
C GLN A 342 18.23 4.68 49.92
N MET A 343 18.92 3.55 49.69
CA MET A 343 19.69 2.88 50.75
C MET A 343 20.88 3.74 51.18
N LYS A 344 21.62 4.33 50.23
CA LYS A 344 22.73 5.25 50.55
C LYS A 344 22.24 6.50 51.28
N ASP A 345 21.11 7.07 50.85
CA ASP A 345 20.53 8.24 51.52
C ASP A 345 20.08 7.89 52.95
N ARG A 346 19.43 6.74 53.15
CA ARG A 346 19.09 6.26 54.50
C ARG A 346 20.30 5.97 55.36
N GLU A 347 21.38 5.45 54.79
CA GLU A 347 22.64 5.23 55.51
C GLU A 347 23.26 6.57 55.94
N ARG A 348 23.24 7.57 55.07
CA ARG A 348 23.68 8.94 55.38
C ARG A 348 22.83 9.57 56.47
N GLU A 349 21.51 9.52 56.34
CA GLU A 349 20.56 10.01 57.36
C GLU A 349 20.80 9.30 58.70
N ARG A 350 20.99 7.98 58.70
CA ARG A 350 21.29 7.23 59.94
C ARG A 350 22.63 7.63 60.55
N ALA A 351 23.67 7.79 59.73
CA ALA A 351 24.98 8.23 60.20
C ALA A 351 24.91 9.64 60.81
N GLU A 352 24.17 10.55 60.17
CA GLU A 352 23.94 11.91 60.66
C GLU A 352 23.17 11.89 61.99
N VAL A 353 22.09 11.12 62.09
CA VAL A 353 21.32 10.96 63.34
C VAL A 353 22.17 10.34 64.45
N GLN A 354 22.99 9.32 64.14
CA GLN A 354 23.90 8.72 65.11
C GLN A 354 24.96 9.72 65.59
N TYR A 355 25.53 10.50 64.66
CA TYR A 355 26.49 11.55 64.99
C TYR A 355 25.87 12.61 65.91
N GLN A 356 24.66 13.08 65.57
CA GLN A 356 23.91 14.03 66.39
C GLN A 356 23.56 13.44 67.77
N ALA A 357 23.06 12.21 67.84
CA ALA A 357 22.74 11.55 69.10
C ALA A 357 23.97 11.37 69.99
N THR A 358 25.12 11.01 69.40
CA THR A 358 26.40 10.89 70.11
C THR A 358 26.87 12.24 70.63
N ARG A 359 26.80 13.29 69.80
CA ARG A 359 27.14 14.66 70.19
C ARG A 359 26.25 15.17 71.32
N GLU A 360 24.94 14.94 71.24
CA GLU A 360 23.99 15.28 72.29
C GLU A 360 24.21 14.46 73.56
N HIS A 361 24.56 13.18 73.43
CA HIS A 361 24.96 12.36 74.57
C HIS A 361 26.18 12.94 75.31
N TYR A 362 27.25 13.30 74.59
CA TYR A 362 28.42 13.93 75.21
C TYR A 362 28.11 15.30 75.82
N ARG A 363 27.23 16.10 75.18
CA ARG A 363 26.76 17.38 75.75
C ARG A 363 26.03 17.17 77.06
N ARG A 364 25.05 16.26 77.10
CA ARG A 364 24.29 15.93 78.32
C ARG A 364 25.21 15.34 79.40
N LEU A 365 26.15 14.48 79.03
CA LEU A 365 27.12 13.93 79.97
C LEU A 365 27.99 15.02 80.58
N ARG A 366 28.46 15.98 79.78
CA ARG A 366 29.23 17.14 80.28
C ARG A 366 28.38 17.99 81.23
N GLN A 367 27.15 18.31 80.85
CA GLN A 367 26.23 19.08 81.70
C GLN A 367 25.95 18.37 83.02
N PHE A 368 25.68 17.07 82.98
CA PHE A 368 25.48 16.24 84.18
C PHE A 368 26.71 16.27 85.10
N LYS A 369 27.92 16.06 84.55
CA LYS A 369 29.17 16.13 85.32
C LYS A 369 29.41 17.52 85.94
N LEU A 370 29.12 18.59 85.21
CA LEU A 370 29.22 19.95 85.72
C LEU A 370 28.25 20.21 86.88
N GLN A 371 26.98 19.81 86.72
CA GLN A 371 25.98 19.93 87.79
C GLN A 371 26.36 19.11 89.03
N GLN A 372 26.87 17.88 88.84
CA GLN A 372 27.35 17.05 89.93
C GLN A 372 28.53 17.72 90.66
N MET A 373 29.50 18.28 89.91
CA MET A 373 30.62 19.04 90.49
C MET A 373 30.14 20.26 91.28
N GLN A 374 29.26 21.08 90.70
CA GLN A 374 28.71 22.26 91.36
C GLN A 374 27.97 21.88 92.65
N THR A 375 27.22 20.78 92.62
CA THR A 375 26.52 20.27 93.80
C THR A 375 27.52 19.88 94.88
N ILE A 376 28.55 19.09 94.55
CA ILE A 376 29.61 18.69 95.49
C ILE A 376 30.35 19.91 96.07
N GLN A 377 30.60 20.96 95.28
CA GLN A 377 31.25 22.19 95.74
C GLN A 377 30.42 22.99 96.75
N LEU A 378 29.09 22.91 96.67
CA LEU A 378 28.16 23.62 97.55
C LEU A 378 27.85 22.85 98.85
N LEU A 379 28.03 21.52 98.86
CA LEU A 379 27.73 20.70 100.04
C LEU A 379 28.82 20.81 101.13
N PRO A 380 28.45 20.78 102.41
CA PRO A 380 29.40 20.58 103.51
C PRO A 380 30.14 19.24 103.38
N ALA A 381 31.43 19.21 103.73
CA ALA A 381 32.28 18.02 103.56
C ALA A 381 31.74 16.75 104.26
N SER A 382 31.01 16.92 105.37
CA SER A 382 30.36 15.82 106.12
C SER A 382 29.19 15.16 105.38
N GLU A 383 28.59 15.83 104.39
CA GLU A 383 27.41 15.35 103.66
C GLU A 383 27.73 14.78 102.27
N VAL A 384 28.94 15.03 101.76
CA VAL A 384 29.38 14.60 100.42
C VAL A 384 29.30 13.07 100.25
N GLU A 385 29.75 12.28 101.23
CA GLU A 385 29.73 10.81 101.11
C GLU A 385 28.30 10.26 101.09
N LYS A 386 27.40 10.81 101.91
CA LYS A 386 25.97 10.43 101.92
C LYS A 386 25.32 10.68 100.57
N TYR A 387 25.61 11.83 99.94
CA TYR A 387 25.12 12.15 98.60
C TYR A 387 25.65 11.16 97.54
N LEU A 388 26.95 10.85 97.57
CA LEU A 388 27.56 9.89 96.64
C LEU A 388 26.98 8.48 96.78
N GLU A 389 26.69 8.03 98.00
CA GLU A 389 26.05 6.74 98.27
C GLU A 389 24.64 6.66 97.65
N ILE A 390 23.83 7.71 97.82
CA ILE A 390 22.49 7.79 97.20
C ILE A 390 22.59 7.74 95.68
N GLN A 391 23.56 8.42 95.06
CA GLN A 391 23.77 8.39 93.61
C GLN A 391 24.19 6.99 93.11
N ARG A 392 25.02 6.26 93.88
CA ARG A 392 25.40 4.87 93.58
C ARG A 392 24.18 3.95 93.63
N LEU A 393 23.33 4.08 94.64
CA LEU A 393 22.08 3.30 94.77
C LEU A 393 21.10 3.58 93.62
N GLN A 394 20.88 4.85 93.26
CA GLN A 394 20.04 5.22 92.12
C GLN A 394 20.59 4.70 90.78
N SER A 395 21.92 4.65 90.64
CA SER A 395 22.55 4.08 89.45
C SER A 395 22.40 2.56 89.40
N ALA A 396 22.59 1.87 90.53
CA ALA A 396 22.42 0.43 90.65
C ALA A 396 20.97 0.00 90.31
N THR A 397 19.97 0.69 90.82
CA THR A 397 18.55 0.39 90.52
C THR A 397 18.23 0.55 89.03
N LYS A 398 18.75 1.59 88.36
CA LYS A 398 18.59 1.77 86.91
C LYS A 398 19.23 0.64 86.10
N ILE A 399 20.46 0.24 86.45
CA ILE A 399 21.17 -0.86 85.77
C ILE A 399 20.39 -2.18 85.94
N GLN A 400 19.95 -2.48 87.16
CA GLN A 400 19.16 -3.67 87.45
C GLN A 400 17.83 -3.70 86.70
N ALA A 401 17.13 -2.58 86.62
CA ALA A 401 15.87 -2.46 85.86
C ALA A 401 16.09 -2.71 84.36
N LEU A 402 17.12 -2.11 83.76
CA LEU A 402 17.46 -2.33 82.35
C LEU A 402 17.84 -3.78 82.06
N PHE A 403 18.59 -4.42 82.95
CA PHE A 403 18.99 -5.81 82.83
C PHE A 403 17.79 -6.77 82.92
N ARG A 404 16.90 -6.58 83.90
CA ARG A 404 15.63 -7.33 84.00
C ARG A 404 14.80 -7.18 82.73
N GLY A 405 14.73 -5.95 82.18
CA GLY A 405 14.04 -5.70 80.91
C GLY A 405 14.71 -6.39 79.71
N HIS A 406 16.05 -6.43 79.65
CA HIS A 406 16.78 -7.14 78.60
C HIS A 406 16.49 -8.64 78.65
N LEU A 407 16.53 -9.25 79.83
CA LEU A 407 16.20 -10.66 80.04
C LEU A 407 14.78 -10.97 79.55
N GLN A 408 13.79 -10.15 79.89
CA GLN A 408 12.42 -10.38 79.46
C GLN A 408 12.26 -10.33 77.93
N ARG A 409 12.90 -9.36 77.27
CA ARG A 409 12.90 -9.27 75.80
C ARG A 409 13.61 -10.45 75.15
N ARG A 410 14.70 -10.93 75.74
CA ARG A 410 15.44 -12.12 75.29
C ARG A 410 14.59 -13.38 75.44
N ASN A 411 13.88 -13.54 76.56
CA ASN A 411 12.99 -14.68 76.81
C ASN A 411 11.79 -14.69 75.84
N LEU A 412 11.19 -13.53 75.54
CA LEU A 412 10.14 -13.41 74.54
C LEU A 412 10.64 -13.74 73.12
N ASN A 413 11.86 -13.32 72.77
CA ASN A 413 12.47 -13.67 71.49
C ASN A 413 12.82 -15.16 71.39
N ASN A 414 13.22 -15.81 72.48
CA ASN A 414 13.63 -17.22 72.46
C ASN A 414 12.45 -18.21 72.62
N GLY A 415 11.37 -17.84 73.32
CA GLY A 415 10.20 -18.72 73.56
C GLY A 415 8.92 -18.34 72.79
N GLY A 416 8.84 -17.14 72.22
CA GLY A 416 7.65 -16.62 71.52
C GLY A 416 7.80 -16.46 70.00
N HIS A 417 8.97 -16.77 69.45
CA HIS A 417 9.27 -16.60 68.03
C HIS A 417 8.32 -17.40 67.13
N ASP A 418 8.11 -18.68 67.45
CA ASP A 418 7.25 -19.57 66.66
C ASP A 418 5.79 -19.14 66.71
N ARG A 419 5.32 -18.65 67.85
CA ARG A 419 3.95 -18.13 68.03
C ARG A 419 3.75 -16.82 67.24
N LEU A 420 4.75 -15.95 67.20
CA LEU A 420 4.74 -14.72 66.39
C LEU A 420 4.82 -15.01 64.89
N ILE A 421 5.58 -16.03 64.47
CA ILE A 421 5.62 -16.53 63.09
C ILE A 421 4.25 -17.09 62.71
N ALA A 422 3.65 -17.93 63.55
CA ALA A 422 2.34 -18.51 63.33
C ALA A 422 1.25 -17.43 63.19
N ASP A 423 1.24 -16.42 64.06
CA ASP A 423 0.28 -15.31 64.00
C ASP A 423 0.51 -14.43 62.75
N ARG A 424 1.78 -14.20 62.35
CA ARG A 424 2.11 -13.50 61.11
C ARG A 424 1.67 -14.29 59.87
N ALA A 425 1.86 -15.61 59.88
CA ALA A 425 1.41 -16.51 58.81
C ALA A 425 -0.12 -16.52 58.71
N ALA A 426 -0.82 -16.64 59.85
CA ALA A 426 -2.27 -16.59 59.92
C ALA A 426 -2.83 -15.29 59.33
N ARG A 427 -2.28 -14.12 59.71
CA ARG A 427 -2.67 -12.82 59.14
C ARG A 427 -2.44 -12.75 57.63
N ARG A 428 -1.37 -13.36 57.12
CA ARG A 428 -1.08 -13.42 55.68
C ARG A 428 -2.10 -14.28 54.93
N ILE A 429 -2.40 -15.47 55.45
CA ILE A 429 -3.41 -16.39 54.89
C ILE A 429 -4.79 -15.72 54.87
N GLN A 430 -5.20 -15.12 56.00
CA GLN A 430 -6.48 -14.41 56.12
C GLN A 430 -6.60 -13.26 55.11
N ARG A 431 -5.55 -12.44 54.93
CA ARG A 431 -5.54 -11.38 53.91
C ARG A 431 -5.65 -11.93 52.50
N THR A 432 -4.90 -12.98 52.18
CA THR A 432 -4.97 -13.60 50.84
C THR A 432 -6.35 -14.17 50.53
N PHE A 433 -6.99 -14.79 51.52
CA PHE A 433 -8.34 -15.33 51.38
C PHE A 433 -9.39 -14.24 51.19
N ARG A 434 -9.33 -13.15 51.96
CA ARG A 434 -10.21 -11.98 51.77
C ARG A 434 -10.10 -11.41 50.34
N HIS A 435 -8.88 -11.28 49.81
CA HIS A 435 -8.68 -10.83 48.43
C HIS A 435 -9.15 -11.83 47.37
N TYR A 436 -9.04 -13.14 47.62
CA TYR A 436 -9.61 -14.16 46.73
C TYR A 436 -11.14 -14.05 46.69
N ARG A 437 -11.79 -13.96 47.85
CA ARG A 437 -13.24 -13.80 47.96
C ARG A 437 -13.74 -12.55 47.24
N GLN A 438 -13.08 -11.41 47.44
CA GLN A 438 -13.41 -10.16 46.73
C GLN A 438 -13.29 -10.30 45.21
N ARG A 439 -12.23 -10.97 44.72
CA ARG A 439 -12.06 -11.26 43.28
C ARG A 439 -13.17 -12.15 42.73
N LYS A 440 -13.63 -13.15 43.50
CA LYS A 440 -14.72 -14.04 43.09
C LYS A 440 -16.07 -13.32 43.00
N LEU A 441 -16.40 -12.48 43.98
CA LEU A 441 -17.62 -11.67 43.94
C LEU A 441 -17.62 -10.71 42.75
N ALA A 442 -16.52 -9.99 42.51
CA ALA A 442 -16.40 -9.10 41.36
C ALA A 442 -16.51 -9.83 40.00
N GLN A 443 -16.13 -11.11 39.91
CA GLN A 443 -16.34 -11.91 38.69
C GLN A 443 -17.82 -12.21 38.45
N LEU A 444 -18.58 -12.49 39.51
CA LEU A 444 -20.02 -12.74 39.42
C LEU A 444 -20.77 -11.46 39.02
N ASP A 445 -20.44 -10.33 39.63
CA ASP A 445 -21.02 -9.02 39.28
C ASP A 445 -20.78 -8.67 37.81
N ARG A 446 -19.55 -8.87 37.30
CA ARG A 446 -19.23 -8.66 35.87
C ARG A 446 -20.02 -9.57 34.94
N ARG A 447 -20.40 -10.77 35.39
CA ARG A 447 -21.23 -11.69 34.61
C ARG A 447 -22.68 -11.20 34.57
N GLN A 448 -23.21 -10.74 35.69
CA GLN A 448 -24.55 -10.17 35.78
C GLN A 448 -24.68 -8.86 34.98
N GLN A 449 -23.73 -7.94 35.11
CA GLN A 449 -23.69 -6.69 34.34
C GLN A 449 -23.71 -6.92 32.81
N ARG A 450 -23.08 -8.00 32.33
CA ARG A 450 -23.12 -8.35 30.89
C ARG A 450 -24.50 -8.80 30.42
N LEU A 451 -25.29 -9.43 31.29
CA LEU A 451 -26.64 -9.88 30.98
C LEU A 451 -27.63 -8.71 31.05
N GLU A 452 -27.49 -7.83 32.05
CA GLU A 452 -28.26 -6.60 32.18
C GLU A 452 -28.05 -5.65 30.98
N TYR A 453 -26.85 -5.64 30.39
CA TYR A 453 -26.55 -4.85 29.20
C TYR A 453 -27.37 -5.23 27.96
N ILE A 454 -27.87 -6.47 27.87
CA ILE A 454 -28.64 -6.98 26.72
C ILE A 454 -30.15 -6.85 26.96
N LYS A 455 -30.60 -6.87 28.22
CA LYS A 455 -32.04 -6.80 28.57
C LYS A 455 -32.60 -5.41 28.23
N PRO A 456 -33.69 -5.27 27.46
CA PRO A 456 -34.37 -3.98 27.24
C PRO A 456 -34.98 -3.45 28.55
N THR A 457 -34.95 -2.13 28.76
CA THR A 457 -35.45 -1.47 29.99
C THR A 457 -36.96 -1.59 30.15
N ILE A 458 -37.67 -1.80 29.05
CA ILE A 458 -39.14 -1.90 28.96
C ILE A 458 -39.61 -3.34 29.31
N LEU A 459 -38.69 -4.31 29.43
CA LEU A 459 -39.01 -5.70 29.73
C LEU A 459 -39.06 -5.94 31.25
N THR A 460 -40.01 -5.30 31.93
CA THR A 460 -40.46 -5.68 33.27
C THR A 460 -41.09 -7.08 33.24
N GLU A 461 -41.07 -7.81 34.37
CA GLU A 461 -41.58 -9.19 34.41
C GLU A 461 -43.06 -9.26 33.96
N ALA A 462 -43.88 -8.31 34.38
CA ALA A 462 -45.28 -8.19 33.94
C ALA A 462 -45.42 -8.00 32.42
N LYS A 463 -44.53 -7.21 31.79
CA LYS A 463 -44.56 -7.00 30.33
C LYS A 463 -44.05 -8.22 29.56
N ARG A 464 -43.14 -8.99 30.17
CA ARG A 464 -42.68 -10.26 29.63
C ARG A 464 -43.82 -11.28 29.59
N GLU A 465 -44.60 -11.38 30.67
CA GLU A 465 -45.77 -12.25 30.73
C GLU A 465 -46.82 -11.86 29.68
N GLU A 466 -47.14 -10.58 29.55
CA GLU A 466 -48.07 -10.08 28.51
C GLU A 466 -47.59 -10.43 27.08
N LEU A 467 -46.30 -10.28 26.79
CA LEU A 467 -45.73 -10.64 25.49
C LEU A 467 -45.76 -12.15 25.25
N ILE A 468 -45.57 -12.96 26.28
CA ILE A 468 -45.69 -14.42 26.18
C ILE A 468 -47.14 -14.79 25.86
N GLU A 469 -48.12 -14.20 26.54
CA GLU A 469 -49.53 -14.42 26.25
C GLU A 469 -49.90 -13.99 24.82
N GLN A 470 -49.38 -12.86 24.34
CA GLN A 470 -49.57 -12.43 22.96
C GLN A 470 -48.94 -13.40 21.95
N ILE A 471 -47.76 -13.94 22.24
CA ILE A 471 -47.10 -14.94 21.39
C ILE A 471 -47.88 -16.25 21.38
N GLU A 472 -48.36 -16.72 22.54
CA GLU A 472 -49.15 -17.95 22.63
C GLU A 472 -50.51 -17.79 21.95
N LYS A 473 -51.17 -16.64 22.08
CA LYS A 473 -52.39 -16.31 21.31
C LYS A 473 -52.12 -16.25 19.81
N TRP A 474 -51.01 -15.66 19.38
CA TRP A 474 -50.62 -15.62 17.97
C TRP A 474 -50.32 -17.02 17.41
N LYS A 475 -49.71 -17.90 18.21
CA LYS A 475 -49.45 -19.31 17.84
C LYS A 475 -50.75 -20.12 17.77
N SER A 476 -51.69 -19.91 18.69
CA SER A 476 -52.96 -20.64 18.67
C SER A 476 -53.85 -20.23 17.49
N GLU A 477 -53.81 -18.96 17.09
CA GLU A 477 -54.51 -18.44 15.90
C GLU A 477 -53.87 -18.89 14.57
N ARG A 478 -52.59 -19.30 14.57
CA ARG A 478 -51.85 -19.76 13.38
C ARG A 478 -51.16 -21.08 13.63
N ALA A 479 -51.85 -22.18 13.28
CA ALA A 479 -51.21 -23.49 13.26
C ALA A 479 -50.02 -23.50 12.28
N PRO A 480 -48.89 -24.14 12.66
CA PRO A 480 -47.71 -24.18 11.81
C PRO A 480 -48.03 -24.91 10.50
N ARG A 481 -47.81 -24.23 9.38
CA ARG A 481 -47.90 -24.82 8.05
C ARG A 481 -46.80 -25.88 7.89
N PRO A 482 -47.07 -27.06 7.31
CA PRO A 482 -46.00 -27.96 6.90
C PRO A 482 -45.12 -27.24 5.88
N MET A 483 -43.86 -27.03 6.24
CA MET A 483 -42.88 -26.24 5.51
C MET A 483 -41.70 -27.14 5.16
N SER A 484 -41.10 -26.95 3.98
CA SER A 484 -39.88 -27.67 3.60
C SER A 484 -38.71 -27.31 4.52
N ASP A 485 -37.76 -28.21 4.76
CA ASP A 485 -36.58 -27.96 5.61
C ASP A 485 -35.77 -26.74 5.15
N GLU A 486 -35.69 -26.52 3.83
CA GLU A 486 -35.00 -25.36 3.26
C GLU A 486 -35.71 -24.04 3.58
N GLU A 487 -37.05 -24.04 3.50
CA GLU A 487 -37.87 -22.88 3.85
C GLU A 487 -37.81 -22.58 5.36
N PHE A 488 -37.76 -23.63 6.20
CA PHE A 488 -37.56 -23.50 7.64
C PHE A 488 -36.18 -22.89 7.97
N HIS A 489 -35.11 -23.36 7.31
CA HIS A 489 -33.78 -22.79 7.48
C HIS A 489 -33.69 -21.33 7.02
N ALA A 490 -34.34 -20.98 5.90
CA ALA A 490 -34.41 -19.61 5.43
C ALA A 490 -35.15 -18.69 6.43
N LEU A 491 -36.27 -19.17 6.99
CA LEU A 491 -37.03 -18.43 8.00
C LEU A 491 -36.25 -18.28 9.31
N HIS A 492 -35.57 -19.34 9.77
CA HIS A 492 -34.70 -19.29 10.94
C HIS A 492 -33.56 -18.27 10.73
N THR A 493 -32.90 -18.32 9.58
CA THR A 493 -31.81 -17.39 9.24
C THR A 493 -32.32 -15.95 9.23
N ARG A 494 -33.48 -15.70 8.62
CA ARG A 494 -34.12 -14.38 8.62
C ARG A 494 -34.49 -13.90 10.02
N GLY A 495 -34.93 -14.81 10.89
CA GLY A 495 -35.19 -14.54 12.30
C GLY A 495 -33.92 -14.16 13.06
N GLN A 496 -32.84 -14.91 12.87
CA GLN A 496 -31.53 -14.61 13.47
C GLN A 496 -30.97 -13.28 12.98
N ASP A 497 -31.11 -12.97 11.69
CA ASP A 497 -30.69 -11.68 11.13
C ASP A 497 -31.48 -10.51 11.72
N SER A 498 -32.79 -10.68 11.90
CA SER A 498 -33.63 -9.67 12.56
C SER A 498 -33.22 -9.45 14.02
N LEU A 499 -32.96 -10.53 14.77
CA LEU A 499 -32.48 -10.45 16.15
C LEU A 499 -31.10 -9.78 16.23
N ASN A 500 -30.19 -10.14 15.33
CA ASN A 500 -28.85 -9.55 15.27
C ASN A 500 -28.89 -8.05 14.97
N ARG A 501 -29.78 -7.62 14.06
CA ARG A 501 -30.03 -6.20 13.80
C ARG A 501 -30.53 -5.50 15.06
N TYR A 502 -31.53 -6.08 15.74
CA TYR A 502 -32.06 -5.51 16.98
C TYR A 502 -30.98 -5.40 18.08
N VAL A 503 -30.23 -6.47 18.35
CA VAL A 503 -29.18 -6.49 19.38
C VAL A 503 -28.08 -5.47 19.06
N THR A 504 -27.68 -5.36 17.79
CA THR A 504 -26.62 -4.42 17.39
C THR A 504 -27.07 -2.97 17.56
N THR A 505 -28.29 -2.65 17.12
CA THR A 505 -28.88 -1.32 17.28
C THR A 505 -29.09 -0.99 18.75
N ASN A 506 -29.61 -1.92 19.55
CA ASN A 506 -29.85 -1.72 20.97
C ASN A 506 -28.53 -1.53 21.75
N ARG A 507 -27.46 -2.25 21.39
CA ARG A 507 -26.12 -2.02 21.97
C ARG A 507 -25.61 -0.60 21.73
N ALA A 508 -25.86 -0.03 20.55
CA ALA A 508 -25.48 1.35 20.25
C ALA A 508 -26.28 2.34 21.10
N TRP A 509 -27.60 2.19 21.18
CA TRP A 509 -28.46 3.00 22.05
C TRP A 509 -28.08 2.90 23.53
N ARG A 510 -27.77 1.72 24.04
CA ARG A 510 -27.33 1.51 25.44
C ARG A 510 -26.01 2.21 25.76
N ARG A 511 -25.08 2.30 24.81
CA ARG A 511 -23.83 3.06 25.02
C ARG A 511 -24.12 4.55 25.16
N ILE A 512 -25.05 5.07 24.36
CA ILE A 512 -25.48 6.47 24.43
C ILE A 512 -26.18 6.72 25.77
N GLU A 513 -27.10 5.85 26.18
CA GLU A 513 -27.80 5.95 27.46
C GLU A 513 -26.84 5.87 28.66
N GLN A 514 -25.86 4.96 28.65
CA GLN A 514 -24.83 4.90 29.70
C GLN A 514 -24.00 6.17 29.74
N ARG A 515 -23.62 6.73 28.58
CA ARG A 515 -22.92 8.01 28.52
C ARG A 515 -23.77 9.13 29.11
N GLN A 516 -25.06 9.18 28.78
CA GLN A 516 -26.00 10.14 29.35
C GLN A 516 -26.15 9.96 30.86
N ARG A 517 -26.32 8.73 31.36
CA ARG A 517 -26.39 8.45 32.80
C ARG A 517 -25.10 8.83 33.52
N LEU A 518 -23.93 8.53 32.95
CA LEU A 518 -22.65 8.95 33.52
C LEU A 518 -22.52 10.46 33.54
N LEU A 519 -22.93 11.16 32.49
CA LEU A 519 -22.96 12.62 32.46
C LEU A 519 -23.92 13.17 33.52
N LEU A 520 -25.13 12.63 33.64
CA LEU A 520 -26.08 13.02 34.69
C LEU A 520 -25.53 12.76 36.10
N HIS A 521 -24.89 11.62 36.33
CA HIS A 521 -24.22 11.34 37.60
C HIS A 521 -23.05 12.28 37.86
N MET A 522 -22.24 12.61 36.84
CA MET A 522 -21.19 13.61 36.97
C MET A 522 -21.77 14.99 37.29
N MET A 523 -22.84 15.41 36.61
CA MET A 523 -23.53 16.67 36.84
C MET A 523 -24.16 16.71 38.24
N ASN A 524 -24.81 15.63 38.68
CA ASN A 524 -25.39 15.54 40.01
C ASN A 524 -24.31 15.54 41.10
N ASN A 525 -23.20 14.82 40.89
CA ASN A 525 -22.06 14.85 41.80
C ASN A 525 -21.42 16.24 41.83
N ASP A 526 -21.26 16.88 40.67
CA ASP A 526 -20.75 18.25 40.56
C ASP A 526 -21.69 19.24 41.27
N SER A 527 -23.01 19.11 41.11
CA SER A 527 -24.00 19.97 41.79
C SER A 527 -24.04 19.72 43.28
N GLU A 528 -24.04 18.45 43.71
CA GLU A 528 -24.02 18.09 45.12
C GLU A 528 -22.72 18.56 45.78
N PHE A 529 -21.58 18.43 45.09
CA PHE A 529 -20.30 18.94 45.56
C PHE A 529 -20.26 20.47 45.68
N LEU A 530 -20.85 21.19 44.72
CA LEU A 530 -21.02 22.65 44.75
C LEU A 530 -21.99 23.12 45.86
N LEU A 531 -23.02 22.32 46.17
CA LEU A 531 -24.04 22.65 47.17
C LEU A 531 -23.64 22.27 48.60
N SER A 532 -22.87 21.19 48.79
CA SER A 532 -22.62 20.61 50.12
C SER A 532 -21.25 20.98 50.73
N ASN A 533 -20.20 21.14 49.93
CA ASN A 533 -18.83 21.03 50.46
C ASN A 533 -17.89 22.22 50.18
N TYR A 534 -18.33 23.31 49.56
CA TYR A 534 -17.40 24.40 49.22
C TYR A 534 -18.01 25.82 49.29
N PRO A 535 -17.25 26.85 49.75
CA PRO A 535 -17.71 28.24 49.79
C PRO A 535 -17.97 28.84 48.39
N LYS A 536 -18.82 29.87 48.28
CA LYS A 536 -19.05 30.62 47.03
C LYS A 536 -17.69 31.15 46.50
N LEU A 537 -17.44 31.07 45.19
CA LEU A 537 -16.18 31.50 44.56
C LEU A 537 -15.72 32.92 44.99
N LYS A 538 -16.66 33.86 45.22
CA LYS A 538 -16.38 35.20 45.78
C LYS A 538 -15.69 35.14 47.15
N SER A 539 -16.17 34.30 48.08
CA SER A 539 -15.60 34.16 49.45
C SER A 539 -14.22 33.51 49.52
N VAL A 540 -13.76 32.84 48.45
CA VAL A 540 -12.40 32.28 48.36
C VAL A 540 -11.41 33.33 47.83
N MET A 541 -11.91 34.33 47.11
CA MET A 541 -11.13 35.37 46.42
C MET A 541 -11.03 36.68 47.21
N GLU A 542 -11.91 36.90 48.19
CA GLU A 542 -11.77 37.99 49.16
C GLU A 542 -10.55 37.75 50.08
N PRO A 543 -9.57 38.67 50.13
CA PRO A 543 -8.47 38.58 51.08
C PRO A 543 -8.99 38.96 52.47
N ASN A 544 -9.55 38.00 53.22
CA ASN A 544 -9.83 38.23 54.62
C ASN A 544 -8.50 38.39 55.37
N ASN A 545 -8.37 39.53 56.06
CA ASN A 545 -7.14 40.04 56.67
C ASN A 545 -6.72 39.27 57.96
N THR A 546 -7.04 37.98 58.05
CA THR A 546 -6.65 37.12 59.17
C THR A 546 -5.47 36.24 58.77
N ILE A 547 -4.35 36.51 59.44
CA ILE A 547 -2.97 36.13 59.12
C ILE A 547 -2.71 34.61 59.08
N ASP A 548 -3.63 33.77 59.58
CA ASP A 548 -3.44 32.32 59.68
C ASP A 548 -4.13 31.47 58.59
N SER A 549 -4.70 32.08 57.55
CA SER A 549 -5.50 31.36 56.54
C SER A 549 -4.88 31.25 55.13
N SER A 550 -3.76 31.93 54.86
CA SER A 550 -3.17 32.07 53.51
C SER A 550 -2.81 30.74 52.84
N THR A 551 -2.37 29.74 53.62
CA THR A 551 -2.06 28.40 53.11
C THR A 551 -3.31 27.63 52.68
N ASN A 552 -4.44 27.83 53.36
CA ASN A 552 -5.71 27.13 53.07
C ASN A 552 -6.45 27.74 51.86
N HIS A 553 -6.28 29.03 51.57
CA HIS A 553 -6.93 29.69 50.44
C HIS A 553 -6.31 29.31 49.09
N ILE A 554 -4.98 29.20 49.03
CA ILE A 554 -4.25 28.79 47.81
C ILE A 554 -4.58 27.33 47.45
N ASP A 555 -4.63 26.44 48.44
CA ASP A 555 -4.98 25.03 48.25
C ASP A 555 -6.45 24.84 47.82
N LYS A 556 -7.36 25.66 48.34
CA LYS A 556 -8.78 25.66 47.92
C LYS A 556 -8.96 26.17 46.49
N ALA A 557 -8.28 27.26 46.10
CA ALA A 557 -8.32 27.76 44.71
C ALA A 557 -7.68 26.78 43.71
N ALA A 558 -6.56 26.15 44.09
CA ALA A 558 -5.91 25.10 43.30
C ALA A 558 -6.79 23.85 43.16
N SER A 559 -7.62 23.53 44.16
CA SER A 559 -8.61 22.44 44.12
C SER A 559 -9.64 22.65 42.99
N TYR A 560 -10.15 23.87 42.80
CA TYR A 560 -11.09 24.17 41.71
C TYR A 560 -10.44 24.11 40.31
N LEU A 561 -9.21 24.60 40.17
CA LEU A 561 -8.47 24.60 38.91
C LEU A 561 -8.02 23.18 38.49
N ASN A 562 -7.89 22.28 39.45
CA ASN A 562 -7.51 20.88 39.24
C ASN A 562 -8.67 19.89 39.40
N HIS A 563 -9.91 20.38 39.49
CA HIS A 563 -11.09 19.53 39.69
C HIS A 563 -11.30 18.56 38.51
N PRO A 564 -11.75 17.31 38.73
CA PRO A 564 -11.98 16.34 37.65
C PRO A 564 -12.95 16.84 36.56
N SER A 565 -13.97 17.62 36.95
CA SER A 565 -14.94 18.22 36.02
C SER A 565 -14.35 19.36 35.20
N SER A 566 -14.54 19.31 33.88
CA SER A 566 -14.06 20.35 32.96
C SER A 566 -14.84 21.66 33.08
N ALA A 567 -16.14 21.60 33.39
CA ALA A 567 -17.00 22.77 33.50
C ALA A 567 -16.63 23.62 34.72
N ILE A 568 -16.41 22.98 35.87
CA ILE A 568 -15.96 23.63 37.11
C ILE A 568 -14.59 24.27 36.92
N ARG A 569 -13.64 23.55 36.30
CA ARG A 569 -12.31 24.10 35.98
C ARG A 569 -12.38 25.31 35.05
N TYR A 570 -13.23 25.24 34.03
CA TYR A 570 -13.41 26.34 33.09
C TYR A 570 -13.96 27.58 33.79
N ARG A 571 -15.02 27.45 34.59
CA ARG A 571 -15.63 28.56 35.33
C ARG A 571 -14.67 29.16 36.36
N ALA A 572 -13.94 28.32 37.10
CA ALA A 572 -12.92 28.77 38.06
C ALA A 572 -11.76 29.50 37.36
N ARG A 573 -11.35 29.05 36.17
CA ARG A 573 -10.33 29.72 35.37
C ARG A 573 -10.81 31.08 34.87
N GLN A 574 -12.05 31.20 34.41
CA GLN A 574 -12.62 32.49 33.98
C GLN A 574 -12.70 33.49 35.14
N ALA A 575 -13.23 33.08 36.30
CA ALA A 575 -13.27 33.92 37.49
C ALA A 575 -11.87 34.38 37.95
N HIS A 576 -10.87 33.49 37.89
CA HIS A 576 -9.48 33.87 38.19
C HIS A 576 -8.91 34.87 37.18
N ILE A 577 -9.21 34.71 35.89
CA ILE A 577 -8.79 35.65 34.84
C ILE A 577 -9.47 37.02 35.04
N GLU A 578 -10.75 37.04 35.41
CA GLU A 578 -11.49 38.27 35.72
C GLU A 578 -10.91 38.99 36.93
N ALA A 579 -10.58 38.28 38.03
CA ALA A 579 -9.90 38.91 39.16
C ALA A 579 -8.49 39.39 38.84
N LEU A 580 -7.74 38.68 38.00
CA LEU A 580 -6.45 39.18 37.50
C LEU A 580 -6.61 40.43 36.64
N LYS A 581 -7.68 40.52 35.83
CA LYS A 581 -8.02 41.72 35.06
C LYS A 581 -8.40 42.88 36.00
N TYR A 582 -9.18 42.60 37.05
CA TYR A 582 -9.52 43.58 38.09
C TYR A 582 -8.26 44.10 38.81
N ALA A 583 -7.41 43.20 39.30
CA ALA A 583 -6.16 43.56 40.00
C ALA A 583 -5.14 44.31 39.12
N ARG A 584 -5.17 44.11 37.79
CA ARG A 584 -4.31 44.81 36.83
C ARG A 584 -4.92 46.10 36.30
N SER A 585 -6.18 46.38 36.59
CA SER A 585 -6.85 47.59 36.12
C SER A 585 -6.45 48.80 36.99
N PRO A 586 -6.29 50.00 36.39
CA PRO A 586 -6.04 51.22 37.16
C PRO A 586 -7.12 51.45 38.23
N TRP A 587 -6.74 51.97 39.39
CA TRP A 587 -7.60 52.08 40.58
C TRP A 587 -8.97 52.75 40.32
N TYR A 588 -9.04 53.72 39.41
CA TYR A 588 -10.30 54.40 39.06
C TYR A 588 -11.27 53.52 38.23
N LYS A 589 -10.75 52.56 37.44
CA LYS A 589 -11.56 51.56 36.74
C LYS A 589 -12.04 50.45 37.67
N ALA A 590 -11.25 50.12 38.69
CA ALA A 590 -11.65 49.16 39.72
C ALA A 590 -12.87 49.67 40.52
N ILE A 591 -12.93 50.97 40.81
CA ILE A 591 -14.08 51.62 41.47
C ILE A 591 -15.31 51.67 40.55
N GLN A 592 -15.14 51.95 39.25
CA GLN A 592 -16.25 51.91 38.29
C GLN A 592 -16.84 50.51 38.14
N LEU A 593 -16.01 49.45 38.17
CA LEU A 593 -16.48 48.06 38.12
C LEU A 593 -17.12 47.61 39.44
N ALA A 594 -16.59 48.03 40.59
CA ALA A 594 -17.17 47.73 41.90
C ALA A 594 -18.56 48.38 42.09
N ASN A 595 -18.76 49.57 41.53
CA ASN A 595 -20.05 50.26 41.56
C ASN A 595 -21.05 49.74 40.51
N MET A 596 -20.62 48.94 39.53
CA MET A 596 -21.52 48.28 38.57
C MET A 596 -22.02 46.92 39.11
N ASP A 597 -21.27 46.30 40.01
CA ASP A 597 -21.62 45.00 40.62
C ASP A 597 -22.65 45.12 41.77
N GLU A 598 -22.97 46.34 42.26
CA GLU A 598 -23.99 46.57 43.29
C GLU A 598 -25.40 46.83 42.73
N ASP A 599 -25.53 47.19 41.44
CA ASP A 599 -26.81 47.57 40.82
C ASP A 599 -27.31 46.56 39.75
N GLU A 600 -26.65 45.42 39.55
CA GLU A 600 -27.13 44.34 38.65
C GLU A 600 -27.48 43.05 39.43
N ASP A 601 -28.35 43.19 40.44
CA ASP A 601 -29.32 42.16 40.80
C ASP A 601 -30.60 42.39 39.96
N ASP A 602 -30.50 42.34 38.63
CA ASP A 602 -31.67 42.29 37.76
C ASP A 602 -31.65 41.02 36.91
N GLU A 603 -32.68 40.21 37.15
CA GLU A 603 -33.19 39.19 36.26
C GLU A 603 -33.36 39.80 34.86
N ASP A 604 -32.47 39.47 33.90
CA ASP A 604 -32.76 39.31 32.46
C ASP A 604 -31.48 39.46 31.60
N GLU A 605 -30.66 38.42 31.54
CA GLU A 605 -29.80 38.19 30.35
C GLU A 605 -29.87 36.72 29.89
N TYR A 606 -31.09 36.17 29.94
CA TYR A 606 -31.49 35.15 28.97
C TYR A 606 -32.07 35.88 27.78
N LEU A 607 -31.22 36.17 26.79
CA LEU A 607 -31.51 36.26 25.35
C LEU A 607 -30.49 37.20 24.72
N ASN A 608 -29.76 36.64 23.76
CA ASN A 608 -29.08 37.36 22.68
C ASN A 608 -27.61 37.77 22.88
N ARG A 609 -26.73 36.78 23.00
CA ARG A 609 -25.54 36.73 22.11
C ARG A 609 -25.46 35.39 21.40
N GLY A 610 -26.06 35.38 20.21
CA GLY A 610 -25.77 34.40 19.17
C GLY A 610 -24.29 34.41 18.84
N GLY A 611 -23.69 33.22 18.85
CA GLY A 611 -22.27 33.04 18.57
C GLY A 611 -21.73 31.68 18.96
N LEU A 612 -22.55 30.62 18.85
CA LEU A 612 -22.11 29.22 18.92
C LEU A 612 -22.98 28.27 18.07
N ASP A 613 -23.72 28.84 17.11
CA ASP A 613 -24.30 28.10 15.98
C ASP A 613 -23.52 28.48 14.72
N ASP A 614 -22.25 28.09 14.66
CA ASP A 614 -21.55 27.94 13.39
C ASP A 614 -20.39 26.93 13.46
N PHE A 615 -20.62 25.81 14.16
CA PHE A 615 -20.07 24.54 13.70
C PHE A 615 -21.16 23.82 12.92
N SER A 616 -21.35 24.32 11.71
CA SER A 616 -22.17 23.73 10.67
C SER A 616 -21.93 22.23 10.56
N ARG A 617 -23.06 21.52 10.49
CA ARG A 617 -23.28 20.12 10.13
C ARG A 617 -22.60 19.66 8.82
N ASN A 618 -21.83 20.50 8.14
CA ASN A 618 -21.20 20.20 6.84
C ASN A 618 -19.69 19.86 6.88
N ASP A 619 -18.99 19.98 8.01
CA ASP A 619 -17.58 19.56 8.09
C ASP A 619 -17.39 18.06 8.40
N ILE A 620 -18.48 17.33 8.66
CA ILE A 620 -18.45 15.90 8.98
C ILE A 620 -18.40 15.00 7.73
N LEU A 621 -18.51 15.56 6.52
CA LEU A 621 -18.56 14.78 5.28
C LEU A 621 -17.30 14.86 4.39
N ASN A 622 -16.33 15.76 4.62
CA ASN A 622 -15.27 16.02 3.62
C ASN A 622 -13.81 15.97 4.08
N ASN A 623 -13.44 15.47 5.27
CA ASN A 623 -12.02 15.22 5.56
C ASN A 623 -11.75 14.08 6.59
N PRO A 624 -11.42 12.86 6.14
CA PRO A 624 -11.19 11.71 7.02
C PRO A 624 -9.82 11.68 7.74
N THR A 625 -8.91 12.61 7.45
CA THR A 625 -7.48 12.46 7.81
C THR A 625 -7.08 13.08 9.15
N ARG A 626 -7.92 13.90 9.79
CA ARG A 626 -7.59 14.53 11.08
C ARG A 626 -7.99 13.70 12.32
N TYR A 627 -8.99 12.82 12.19
CA TYR A 627 -9.51 12.01 13.30
C TYR A 627 -8.71 10.71 13.55
N GLU A 628 -7.87 10.27 12.60
CA GLU A 628 -7.03 9.08 12.78
C GLU A 628 -5.77 9.34 13.61
N TYR A 629 -5.34 10.60 13.75
CA TYR A 629 -4.13 10.94 14.50
C TYR A 629 -4.32 10.85 16.01
N GLU A 630 -5.52 11.15 16.52
CA GLU A 630 -5.83 11.08 17.96
C GLU A 630 -6.11 9.66 18.45
N LYS A 631 -6.54 8.75 17.56
CA LYS A 631 -6.84 7.35 17.91
C LYS A 631 -5.58 6.51 18.16
N ARG A 632 -4.41 6.93 17.68
CA ARG A 632 -3.13 6.20 17.86
C ARG A 632 -2.41 6.52 19.17
N LYS A 633 -2.89 7.45 20.00
CA LYS A 633 -2.25 7.80 21.28
C LYS A 633 -2.75 7.01 22.50
N PHE A 634 -3.78 6.18 22.34
CA PHE A 634 -4.41 5.42 23.42
C PHE A 634 -4.53 3.90 23.18
N HIS A 635 -3.66 3.31 22.36
CA HIS A 635 -3.46 1.86 22.29
C HIS A 635 -2.01 1.46 22.56
#